data_AF-A0A534QG97-F1
#
_entry.id   AF-A0A534QG97-F1
#
_cell.length_a   1.000
_cell.length_b   1.000
_cell.length_c   1.000
_cell.angle_alpha   90.00
_cell.angle_beta   90.00
_cell.angle_gamma   90.00
#
_symmetry.space_group_name_H-M   'P 1'
#
loop_
_entity.id
_entity.type
_entity.pdbx_description
1 polymer ?
#
loop_
_entity_poly.entity_id
_entity_poly.type
_entity_poly.pdbx_seq_one_letter_code
_entity_poly.pdbx_strand_id
1 'polypeptide(L)'
;MHSLVQIAPLPPVPLHDLFTYHVPEALRSRIRPGMRVRMPLGRQTRTGVVASFADAAPPGALRPILDVLDTEPFVPPDLLELCRWTAGYYLAPLAEVLAAVVPVSLPAPGQERVVRLVRRLTTDEETALAQRAPARARAYRALCAAPGGELGSAAARAAGLTAPAVRALVTAGLAEAALRPRLRAPSAPPQAEPRLALTPAQRAALDALGEAIACEGARSFLLHGVTGSGKTEVFLAAAERTLAAGRDVLLLVPEIALTHQLVDRVRARFGDALAVLHSGLGPRERWDEWRRVRHGGARVVVGARSAVFAPLGRLGLVVVDEEHDPAYKQEDGLRYNARDVGIVRARLARAVVVLASATPSAESYLAARDGRHVLLELPDRPTAHPLPPIEVVRLRGPSSVRRSPRTSPAASRRSSS
;
A
#
# COMPACT_ATOMS: atom_id res chain seq x y z
N MET A 1 29.81 -17.63 13.17
CA MET A 1 29.03 -16.40 12.90
C MET A 1 29.62 -15.71 11.68
N HIS A 2 28.80 -15.29 10.72
CA HIS A 2 29.30 -14.66 9.48
C HIS A 2 29.95 -13.31 9.78
N SER A 3 31.18 -13.12 9.31
CA SER A 3 31.95 -11.88 9.47
C SER A 3 31.73 -10.89 8.32
N LEU A 4 31.05 -11.31 7.24
CA LEU A 4 30.84 -10.54 6.02
C LEU A 4 29.38 -10.53 5.59
N VAL A 5 28.92 -9.38 5.10
CA VAL A 5 27.56 -9.18 4.58
C VAL A 5 27.58 -8.45 3.25
N GLN A 6 26.66 -8.81 2.36
CA GLN A 6 26.36 -8.04 1.15
C GLN A 6 25.16 -7.15 1.44
N ILE A 7 25.29 -5.86 1.13
CA ILE A 7 24.29 -4.85 1.46
C ILE A 7 23.87 -4.10 0.20
N ALA A 8 22.56 -4.04 0.00
CA ALA A 8 21.92 -3.20 -1.00
C ALA A 8 21.80 -1.76 -0.47
N PRO A 9 22.41 -0.75 -1.12
CA PRO A 9 22.33 0.63 -0.68
C PRO A 9 20.94 1.22 -0.92
N LEU A 10 20.49 2.07 0.01
CA LEU A 10 19.28 2.87 -0.12
C LEU A 10 19.64 4.37 -0.05
N PRO A 11 19.44 5.17 -1.12
CA PRO A 11 18.96 4.77 -2.45
C PRO A 11 19.99 3.93 -3.24
N PRO A 12 19.55 3.22 -4.31
CA PRO A 12 20.43 2.43 -5.18
C PRO A 12 21.56 3.27 -5.78
N VAL A 13 22.68 2.62 -6.07
CA VAL A 13 23.85 3.26 -6.68
C VAL A 13 23.94 2.76 -8.13
N PRO A 14 24.03 3.67 -9.12
CA PRO A 14 24.17 3.26 -10.52
C PRO A 14 25.35 2.30 -10.70
N LEU A 15 25.15 1.24 -11.50
CA LEU A 15 26.15 0.22 -11.84
C LEU A 15 26.66 -0.64 -10.68
N HIS A 16 26.20 -0.41 -9.45
CA HIS A 16 26.62 -1.17 -8.28
C HIS A 16 25.41 -1.67 -7.49
N ASP A 17 25.14 -2.97 -7.63
CA ASP A 17 24.01 -3.60 -6.96
C ASP A 17 24.26 -3.77 -5.45
N LEU A 18 25.23 -4.61 -5.08
CA LEU A 18 25.53 -4.94 -3.69
C LEU A 18 26.97 -4.59 -3.32
N PHE A 19 27.17 -4.16 -2.07
CA PHE A 19 28.47 -3.85 -1.50
C PHE A 19 28.80 -4.80 -0.34
N THR A 20 30.03 -5.27 -0.25
CA THR A 20 30.47 -6.17 0.83
C THR A 20 31.09 -5.39 1.98
N TYR A 21 30.69 -5.71 3.22
CA TYR A 21 31.20 -5.07 4.43
C TYR A 21 31.56 -6.09 5.50
N HIS A 22 32.48 -5.72 6.38
CA HIS A 22 32.77 -6.47 7.60
C HIS A 22 31.71 -6.20 8.67
N VAL A 23 31.36 -7.23 9.45
CA VAL A 23 30.46 -7.15 10.60
C VAL A 23 31.28 -7.12 11.91
N PRO A 24 31.32 -5.98 12.63
CA PRO A 24 31.94 -5.89 13.95
C PRO A 24 31.37 -6.94 14.92
N GLU A 25 32.21 -7.49 15.81
CA GLU A 25 31.83 -8.55 16.76
C GLU A 25 30.55 -8.22 17.53
N ALA A 26 30.44 -6.99 18.05
CA ALA A 26 29.30 -6.51 18.82
C ALA A 26 27.96 -6.53 18.04
N LEU A 27 27.99 -6.56 16.71
CA LEU A 27 26.80 -6.55 15.85
C LEU A 27 26.46 -7.93 15.28
N ARG A 28 27.34 -8.94 15.43
CA ARG A 28 27.18 -10.26 14.80
C ARG A 28 25.95 -11.03 15.27
N SER A 29 25.56 -10.89 16.53
CA SER A 29 24.36 -11.55 17.08
C SER A 29 23.05 -10.94 16.58
N ARG A 30 23.09 -9.67 16.16
CA ARG A 30 21.90 -8.90 15.73
C ARG A 30 21.68 -8.94 14.22
N ILE A 31 22.74 -9.14 13.44
CA ILE A 31 22.64 -9.03 11.99
C ILE A 31 21.99 -10.26 11.34
N ARG A 32 21.06 -10.02 10.42
CA ARG A 32 20.36 -11.03 9.62
C ARG A 32 20.04 -10.44 8.24
N PRO A 33 19.88 -11.25 7.19
CA PRO A 33 19.30 -10.78 5.93
C PRO A 33 17.96 -10.09 6.15
N GLY A 34 17.70 -9.02 5.40
CA GLY A 34 16.51 -8.16 5.51
C GLY A 34 16.60 -7.06 6.56
N MET A 35 17.62 -7.05 7.42
CA MET A 35 17.87 -5.96 8.38
C MET A 35 18.34 -4.71 7.67
N ARG A 36 17.94 -3.54 8.15
CA ARG A 36 18.56 -2.28 7.72
C ARG A 36 19.78 -1.99 8.57
N VAL A 37 20.80 -1.46 7.92
CA VAL A 37 22.09 -1.16 8.53
C VAL A 37 22.55 0.22 8.12
N ARG A 38 23.33 0.86 8.98
CA ARG A 38 24.05 2.09 8.66
C ARG A 38 25.46 1.73 8.19
N MET A 39 25.85 2.19 7.01
CA MET A 39 27.14 1.84 6.40
C MET A 39 27.81 3.04 5.74
N PRO A 40 29.16 3.10 5.71
CA PRO A 40 29.88 4.13 4.98
C PRO A 40 29.86 3.83 3.48
N LEU A 41 29.51 4.80 2.65
CA LEU A 41 29.60 4.72 1.19
C LEU A 41 30.33 5.98 0.67
N GLY A 42 31.56 5.79 0.19
CA GLY A 42 32.44 6.91 -0.18
C GLY A 42 32.74 7.80 1.03
N ARG A 43 32.36 9.09 0.96
CA ARG A 43 32.48 10.07 2.06
C ARG A 43 31.21 10.18 2.92
N GLN A 44 30.13 9.51 2.53
CA GLN A 44 28.83 9.63 3.17
C GLN A 44 28.53 8.40 4.02
N THR A 45 27.58 8.55 4.94
CA THR A 45 26.95 7.44 5.63
C THR A 45 25.56 7.24 5.04
N ARG A 46 25.21 5.99 4.71
CA ARG A 46 23.91 5.63 4.11
C ARG A 46 23.24 4.50 4.88
N THR A 47 21.94 4.38 4.64
CA THR A 47 21.19 3.18 5.03
C THR A 47 21.30 2.15 3.91
N GLY A 48 21.38 0.88 4.25
CA GLY A 48 21.25 -0.22 3.30
C GLY A 48 20.49 -1.38 3.92
N VAL A 49 20.12 -2.36 3.10
CA VAL A 49 19.46 -3.60 3.52
C VAL A 49 20.43 -4.75 3.33
N VAL A 50 20.61 -5.57 4.35
CA VAL A 50 21.44 -6.78 4.25
C VAL A 50 20.76 -7.75 3.28
N ALA A 51 21.35 -7.99 2.12
CA ALA A 51 20.82 -8.90 1.11
C ALA A 51 21.14 -10.36 1.46
N SER A 52 22.35 -10.62 1.94
CA SER A 52 22.88 -11.96 2.22
C SER A 52 24.14 -11.86 3.09
N PHE A 53 24.55 -12.99 3.65
CA PHE A 53 25.93 -13.15 4.12
C PHE A 53 26.85 -13.45 2.93
N ALA A 54 28.13 -13.10 3.07
CA ALA A 54 29.15 -13.44 2.08
C ALA A 54 30.13 -14.46 2.68
N ASP A 55 30.55 -15.42 1.86
CA ASP A 55 31.52 -16.44 2.27
C ASP A 55 32.96 -15.98 2.07
N ALA A 56 33.21 -15.10 1.11
CA ALA A 56 34.53 -14.59 0.77
C ALA A 56 34.54 -13.06 0.69
N ALA A 57 35.65 -12.48 1.16
CA ALA A 57 35.91 -11.05 0.99
C ALA A 57 36.36 -10.76 -0.45
N PRO A 58 35.83 -9.72 -1.11
CA PRO A 58 36.39 -9.26 -2.36
C PRO A 58 37.79 -8.67 -2.14
N PRO A 59 38.59 -8.53 -3.22
CA PRO A 59 39.91 -7.89 -3.14
C PRO A 59 39.83 -6.47 -2.58
N GLY A 60 40.77 -6.11 -1.70
CA GLY A 60 40.90 -4.78 -1.13
C GLY A 60 40.44 -4.65 0.33
N ALA A 61 40.55 -3.45 0.87
CA ALA A 61 40.21 -3.17 2.27
C ALA A 61 38.69 -3.01 2.45
N LEU A 62 38.10 -3.81 3.34
CA LEU A 62 36.70 -3.73 3.69
C LEU A 62 36.47 -2.73 4.82
N ARG A 63 35.44 -1.90 4.67
CA ARG A 63 34.94 -1.07 5.77
C ARG A 63 33.96 -1.87 6.64
N PRO A 64 33.88 -1.60 7.95
CA PRO A 64 32.85 -2.17 8.79
C PRO A 64 31.49 -1.48 8.57
N ILE A 65 30.40 -2.20 8.82
CA ILE A 65 29.10 -1.56 9.08
C ILE A 65 29.16 -0.76 10.39
N LEU A 66 28.37 0.30 10.49
CA LEU A 66 28.35 1.20 11.65
C LEU A 66 27.29 0.81 12.68
N ASP A 67 26.13 0.34 12.24
CA ASP A 67 25.00 0.06 13.13
C ASP A 67 23.97 -0.86 12.47
N VAL A 68 23.18 -1.58 13.27
CA VAL A 68 22.00 -2.35 12.85
C VAL A 68 20.77 -1.60 13.36
N LEU A 69 19.91 -1.16 12.45
CA LEU A 69 18.82 -0.21 12.74
C LEU A 69 17.55 -0.87 13.26
N ASP A 70 17.41 -2.18 13.06
CA ASP A 70 16.22 -2.94 13.40
C ASP A 70 16.55 -4.06 14.42
N THR A 71 15.55 -4.48 15.18
CA THR A 71 15.62 -5.63 16.10
C THR A 71 15.27 -6.95 15.40
N GLU A 72 14.52 -6.86 14.30
CA GLU A 72 14.04 -7.97 13.48
C GLU A 72 14.16 -7.57 12.00
N PRO A 73 14.26 -8.52 11.05
CA PRO A 73 14.39 -8.20 9.63
C PRO A 73 13.31 -7.21 9.20
N PHE A 74 13.71 -6.06 8.69
CA PHE A 74 12.78 -5.06 8.21
C PHE A 74 12.04 -5.62 7.01
N VAL A 75 12.78 -6.11 6.01
CA VAL A 75 12.26 -6.93 4.91
C VAL A 75 12.22 -8.39 5.39
N PRO A 76 11.04 -8.99 5.59
CA PRO A 76 10.96 -10.38 6.07
C PRO A 76 11.55 -11.38 5.07
N PRO A 77 11.94 -12.60 5.50
CA PRO A 77 12.63 -13.56 4.65
C PRO A 77 11.89 -13.93 3.36
N ASP A 78 10.57 -14.15 3.43
CA ASP A 78 9.70 -14.46 2.30
C ASP A 78 9.61 -13.30 1.30
N LEU A 79 9.53 -12.06 1.81
CA LEU A 79 9.54 -10.87 0.97
C LEU A 79 10.91 -10.63 0.33
N LEU A 80 12.00 -10.92 1.05
CA LEU A 80 13.36 -10.83 0.51
C LEU A 80 13.59 -11.89 -0.59
N GLU A 81 13.04 -13.09 -0.42
CA GLU A 81 13.03 -14.12 -1.46
C GLU A 81 12.26 -13.67 -2.70
N LEU A 82 11.07 -13.07 -2.52
CA LEU A 82 10.32 -12.45 -3.61
C LEU A 82 11.15 -11.37 -4.31
N CYS A 83 11.84 -10.50 -3.57
CA CYS A 83 12.69 -9.46 -4.15
C CYS A 83 13.81 -10.06 -5.01
N ARG A 84 14.45 -11.15 -4.55
CA ARG A 84 15.48 -11.86 -5.33
C ARG A 84 14.89 -12.49 -6.60
N TRP A 85 13.72 -13.11 -6.50
CA TRP A 85 13.03 -13.64 -7.66
C TRP A 85 12.68 -12.54 -8.67
N THR A 86 12.14 -11.42 -8.20
CA THR A 86 11.83 -10.25 -9.04
C THR A 86 13.07 -9.71 -9.72
N ALA A 87 14.18 -9.54 -8.98
CA ALA A 87 15.46 -9.10 -9.53
C ALA A 87 15.96 -10.04 -10.64
N GLY A 88 15.95 -11.36 -10.38
CA GLY A 88 16.40 -12.36 -11.34
C GLY A 88 15.51 -12.48 -12.58
N TYR A 89 14.18 -12.46 -12.40
CA TYR A 89 13.24 -12.62 -13.51
C TYR A 89 13.18 -11.37 -14.42
N TYR A 90 13.20 -10.17 -13.83
CA TYR A 90 13.16 -8.91 -14.57
C TYR A 90 14.54 -8.33 -14.89
N LEU A 91 15.62 -9.07 -14.59
CA LEU A 91 17.01 -8.66 -14.83
C LEU A 91 17.33 -7.26 -14.26
N ALA A 92 16.84 -7.00 -13.05
CA ALA A 92 17.02 -5.73 -12.36
C ALA A 92 17.96 -5.88 -11.16
N PRO A 93 18.74 -4.84 -10.80
CA PRO A 93 19.55 -4.86 -9.58
C PRO A 93 18.67 -5.11 -8.34
N LEU A 94 19.10 -5.99 -7.45
CA LEU A 94 18.37 -6.27 -6.20
C LEU A 94 18.20 -5.01 -5.34
N ALA A 95 19.17 -4.09 -5.38
CA ALA A 95 19.07 -2.80 -4.70
C ALA A 95 17.92 -1.94 -5.22
N GLU A 96 17.65 -1.95 -6.52
CA GLU A 96 16.50 -1.23 -7.09
C GLU A 96 15.18 -1.84 -6.64
N VAL A 97 15.10 -3.18 -6.61
CA VAL A 97 13.92 -3.89 -6.08
C VAL A 97 13.70 -3.56 -4.61
N LEU A 98 14.74 -3.66 -3.78
CA LEU A 98 14.65 -3.36 -2.35
C LEU A 98 14.31 -1.90 -2.09
N ALA A 99 14.79 -0.97 -2.92
CA ALA A 99 14.42 0.45 -2.82
C ALA A 99 12.95 0.72 -3.17
N ALA A 100 12.35 -0.09 -4.04
CA ALA A 100 10.91 -0.02 -4.32
C ALA A 100 10.06 -0.60 -3.18
N VAL A 101 10.59 -1.58 -2.43
CA VAL A 101 9.91 -2.23 -1.31
C VAL A 101 10.00 -1.43 -0.01
N VAL A 102 11.16 -0.86 0.28
CA VAL A 102 11.45 -0.20 1.56
C VAL A 102 10.97 1.26 1.50
N PRO A 103 9.94 1.66 2.27
CA PRO A 103 9.57 3.07 2.34
C PRO A 103 10.73 3.90 2.87
N VAL A 104 10.82 5.16 2.42
CA VAL A 104 11.83 6.12 2.90
C VAL A 104 11.83 6.09 4.42
N SER A 105 12.98 5.72 5.00
CA SER A 105 13.11 5.57 6.43
C SER A 105 12.92 6.92 7.11
N LEU A 106 11.75 7.11 7.69
CA LEU A 106 11.46 8.27 8.53
C LEU A 106 11.76 7.90 9.98
N PRO A 107 12.18 8.88 10.81
CA PRO A 107 12.24 8.68 12.26
C PRO A 107 10.96 8.03 12.76
N ALA A 108 11.10 7.06 13.66
CA ALA A 108 10.01 6.21 14.12
C ALA A 108 8.75 7.02 14.49
N PRO A 109 7.56 6.64 13.96
CA PRO A 109 6.28 7.16 14.41
C PRO A 109 5.99 6.70 15.81
N GLY A 110 5.41 7.63 16.55
CA GLY A 110 5.17 7.54 17.98
C GLY A 110 5.45 8.88 18.65
N GLN A 111 5.84 9.91 17.91
CA GLN A 111 6.14 11.21 18.46
C GLN A 111 5.71 12.31 17.47
N GLU A 112 4.59 12.96 17.73
CA GLU A 112 4.28 14.27 17.17
C GLU A 112 5.10 15.32 17.90
N ARG A 113 5.66 16.26 17.14
CA ARG A 113 6.17 17.51 17.72
C ARG A 113 4.99 18.28 18.28
N VAL A 114 4.93 18.32 19.59
CA VAL A 114 3.98 19.13 20.36
C VAL A 114 4.71 20.33 20.92
N VAL A 115 3.98 21.41 21.11
CA VAL A 115 4.43 22.56 21.88
C VAL A 115 3.70 22.48 23.21
N ARG A 116 4.46 22.42 24.31
CA ARG A 116 3.93 22.32 25.67
C ARG A 116 4.16 23.62 26.41
N LEU A 117 3.16 24.13 27.09
CA LEU A 117 3.29 25.28 27.98
C LEU A 117 4.10 24.89 29.22
N VAL A 118 5.18 25.61 29.49
CA VAL A 118 6.08 25.35 30.63
C VAL A 118 5.82 26.34 31.76
N ARG A 119 5.50 27.59 31.42
CA ARG A 119 5.23 28.65 32.39
C ARG A 119 3.95 29.40 32.06
N ARG A 120 3.09 29.57 33.05
CA ARG A 120 1.95 30.49 32.98
C ARG A 120 2.41 31.89 33.45
N LEU A 121 2.08 32.88 32.64
CA LEU A 121 2.23 34.31 32.93
C LEU A 121 1.15 34.77 33.93
N THR A 122 1.46 35.81 34.70
CA THR A 122 0.45 36.58 35.44
C THR A 122 -0.38 37.44 34.50
N THR A 123 -1.51 37.96 34.98
CA THR A 123 -2.39 38.85 34.21
C THR A 123 -1.66 40.08 33.68
N ASP A 124 -0.77 40.65 34.47
CA ASP A 124 0.03 41.83 34.10
C ASP A 124 1.07 41.50 33.03
N GLU A 125 1.76 40.36 33.18
CA GLU A 125 2.73 39.86 32.19
C GLU A 125 2.06 39.52 30.85
N GLU A 126 0.87 38.92 30.88
CA GLU A 126 0.12 38.60 29.67
C GLU A 126 -0.34 39.87 28.94
N THR A 127 -0.80 40.88 29.69
CA THR A 127 -1.21 42.17 29.14
C THR A 127 -0.03 42.88 28.47
N ALA A 128 1.14 42.90 29.12
CA ALA A 128 2.36 43.43 28.54
C ALA A 128 2.83 42.66 27.29
N LEU A 129 2.69 41.33 27.27
CA LEU A 129 3.01 40.50 26.10
C LEU A 129 2.06 40.79 24.93
N ALA A 130 0.77 40.97 25.20
CA ALA A 130 -0.24 41.31 24.19
C ALA A 130 0.03 42.66 23.52
N GLN A 131 0.51 43.65 24.28
CA GLN A 131 0.87 44.96 23.75
C GLN A 131 2.16 44.92 22.92
N ARG A 132 3.21 44.20 23.37
CA ARG A 132 4.52 44.18 22.71
C ARG A 132 4.59 43.22 21.52
N ALA A 133 3.89 42.09 21.58
CA ALA A 133 3.96 41.02 20.59
C ALA A 133 2.61 40.29 20.42
N PRO A 134 1.63 40.87 19.70
CA PRO A 134 0.28 40.33 19.60
C PRO A 134 0.19 38.89 19.06
N ALA A 135 1.02 38.55 18.08
CA ALA A 135 1.08 37.20 17.51
C ALA A 135 1.61 36.15 18.52
N ARG A 136 2.55 36.57 19.38
CA ARG A 136 3.11 35.72 20.45
C ARG A 136 2.11 35.56 21.60
N ALA A 137 1.38 36.61 21.96
CA ALA A 137 0.31 36.54 22.95
C ALA A 137 -0.85 35.63 22.48
N ARG A 138 -1.22 35.69 21.20
CA ARG A 138 -2.20 34.76 20.60
C ARG A 138 -1.74 33.31 20.70
N ALA A 139 -0.46 33.04 20.43
CA ALA A 139 0.11 31.71 20.56
C ALA A 139 0.15 31.21 22.01
N TYR A 140 0.46 32.08 22.96
CA TYR A 140 0.42 31.77 24.38
C TYR A 140 -1.00 31.42 24.83
N ARG A 141 -2.01 32.24 24.48
CA ARG A 141 -3.42 31.96 24.81
C ARG A 141 -3.93 30.66 24.20
N ALA A 142 -3.56 30.37 22.95
CA ALA A 142 -3.94 29.13 22.29
C ALA A 142 -3.38 27.90 23.03
N LEU A 143 -2.15 27.98 23.55
CA LEU A 143 -1.56 26.93 24.38
C LEU A 143 -2.25 26.82 25.75
N CYS A 144 -2.57 27.94 26.41
CA CYS A 144 -3.29 27.94 27.68
C CYS A 144 -4.69 27.31 27.58
N ALA A 145 -5.36 27.49 26.44
CA ALA A 145 -6.68 26.95 26.16
C ALA A 145 -6.65 25.47 25.71
N ALA A 146 -5.49 24.95 25.33
CA ALA A 146 -5.36 23.58 24.87
C ALA A 146 -5.44 22.59 26.04
N PRO A 147 -6.09 21.41 25.87
CA PRO A 147 -6.08 20.36 26.87
C PRO A 147 -4.65 19.97 27.26
N GLY A 148 -4.34 20.01 28.57
CA GLY A 148 -2.99 19.74 29.08
C GLY A 148 -1.94 20.81 28.77
N GLY A 149 -2.32 21.96 28.21
CA GLY A 149 -1.38 23.00 27.81
C GLY A 149 -0.53 22.62 26.58
N GLU A 150 -1.00 21.67 25.76
CA GLU A 150 -0.24 21.08 24.66
C GLU A 150 -0.97 21.19 23.32
N LEU A 151 -0.24 21.59 22.27
CA LEU A 151 -0.75 21.59 20.90
C LEU A 151 0.15 20.76 19.98
N GLY A 152 -0.48 19.83 19.25
CA GLY A 152 0.13 19.14 18.11
C GLY A 152 0.35 20.08 16.92
N SER A 153 1.24 19.69 16.00
CA SER A 153 1.63 20.50 14.84
C SER A 153 0.45 20.79 13.88
N ALA A 154 -0.54 19.90 13.81
CA ALA A 154 -1.78 20.14 13.05
C ALA A 154 -2.74 21.09 13.77
N ALA A 155 -2.96 20.87 15.07
CA ALA A 155 -3.83 21.72 15.90
C ALA A 155 -3.29 23.15 16.03
N ALA A 156 -1.97 23.32 16.15
CA ALA A 156 -1.32 24.63 16.16
C ALA A 156 -1.58 25.40 14.85
N ARG A 157 -1.51 24.74 13.69
CA ARG A 157 -1.84 25.37 12.39
C ARG A 157 -3.32 25.72 12.28
N ALA A 158 -4.21 24.83 12.71
CA ALA A 158 -5.65 25.08 12.73
C ALA A 158 -6.01 26.26 13.65
N ALA A 159 -5.29 26.42 14.76
CA ALA A 159 -5.39 27.57 15.67
C ALA A 159 -4.69 28.85 15.15
N GLY A 160 -4.21 28.85 13.89
CA GLY A 160 -3.57 30.01 13.27
C GLY A 160 -2.18 30.35 13.82
N LEU A 161 -1.50 29.41 14.48
CA LEU A 161 -0.17 29.62 15.04
C LEU A 161 0.90 29.51 13.96
N THR A 162 1.75 30.54 13.87
CA THR A 162 2.87 30.57 12.95
C THR A 162 4.14 30.03 13.61
N ALA A 163 5.01 29.40 12.82
CA ALA A 163 6.26 28.83 13.32
C ALA A 163 7.18 29.86 14.04
N PRO A 164 7.28 31.14 13.61
CA PRO A 164 8.02 32.16 14.35
C PRO A 164 7.44 32.47 15.74
N ALA A 165 6.11 32.55 15.88
CA ALA A 165 5.46 32.83 17.15
C ALA A 165 5.70 31.70 18.16
N VAL A 166 5.62 30.45 17.70
CA VAL A 166 5.94 29.26 18.52
C VAL A 166 7.40 29.28 18.96
N ARG A 167 8.35 29.55 18.05
CA ARG A 167 9.78 29.65 18.40
C ARG A 167 10.04 30.72 19.44
N ALA A 168 9.41 31.89 19.30
CA ALA A 168 9.58 33.00 20.25
C ALA A 168 9.07 32.67 21.66
N LEU A 169 8.03 31.83 21.79
CA LEU A 169 7.58 31.32 23.10
C LEU A 169 8.60 30.36 23.71
N VAL A 170 9.20 29.50 22.88
CA VAL A 170 10.24 28.56 23.33
C VAL A 170 11.51 29.29 23.78
N THR A 171 11.99 30.24 22.99
CA THR A 171 13.17 31.06 23.34
C THR A 171 12.98 31.84 24.64
N ALA A 172 11.75 32.26 24.94
CA ALA A 172 11.44 32.99 26.15
C ALA A 172 11.08 32.10 27.35
N GLY A 173 11.25 30.78 27.24
CA GLY A 173 10.98 29.83 28.32
C GLY A 173 9.50 29.70 28.72
N LEU A 174 8.57 30.15 27.87
CA LEU A 174 7.13 30.03 28.14
C LEU A 174 6.57 28.70 27.64
N ALA A 175 7.20 28.12 26.63
CA ALA A 175 6.84 26.83 26.08
C ALA A 175 8.11 26.01 25.78
N GLU A 176 7.94 24.72 25.53
CA GLU A 176 9.00 23.86 25.03
C GLU A 176 8.50 23.00 23.89
N ALA A 177 9.44 22.56 23.03
CA ALA A 177 9.15 21.56 22.02
C ALA A 177 9.33 20.17 22.64
N ALA A 178 8.24 19.41 22.70
CA ALA A 178 8.24 18.04 23.18
C ALA A 178 7.76 17.07 22.08
N LEU A 179 7.93 15.79 22.35
CA LEU A 179 7.60 14.70 21.44
C LEU A 179 6.56 13.80 22.11
N ARG A 180 5.37 13.64 21.51
CA ARG A 180 4.24 12.89 22.10
C ARG A 180 3.77 11.71 21.25
N PRO A 181 3.53 10.51 21.82
CA PRO A 181 2.74 9.44 21.21
C PRO A 181 1.55 9.94 20.41
N ARG A 182 1.62 9.78 19.08
CA ARG A 182 0.43 9.84 18.23
C ARG A 182 -0.33 8.54 18.41
N LEU A 183 -1.30 8.57 19.33
CA LEU A 183 -2.34 7.55 19.37
C LEU A 183 -3.30 7.86 18.22
N ARG A 184 -3.39 6.96 17.24
CA ARG A 184 -4.50 6.98 16.28
C ARG A 184 -5.75 6.73 17.12
N ALA A 185 -6.78 7.57 16.97
CA ALA A 185 -8.07 7.24 17.55
C ALA A 185 -8.49 5.87 16.97
N PRO A 186 -8.94 4.91 17.81
CA PRO A 186 -9.52 3.66 17.30
C PRO A 186 -10.58 4.03 16.26
N SER A 187 -10.55 3.41 15.08
CA SER A 187 -11.67 3.62 14.18
C SER A 187 -12.91 2.98 14.81
N ALA A 188 -14.08 3.58 14.57
CA ALA A 188 -15.32 2.97 15.04
C ALA A 188 -15.38 1.52 14.55
N PRO A 189 -15.89 0.58 15.37
CA PRO A 189 -16.03 -0.81 14.94
C PRO A 189 -16.80 -0.84 13.61
N PRO A 190 -16.40 -1.71 12.67
CA PRO A 190 -17.03 -1.79 11.36
C PRO A 190 -18.55 -1.87 11.53
N GLN A 191 -19.27 -0.92 10.96
CA GLN A 191 -20.72 -1.04 10.85
C GLN A 191 -20.97 -2.20 9.89
N ALA A 192 -21.59 -3.28 10.40
CA ALA A 192 -21.90 -4.45 9.60
C ALA A 192 -22.91 -4.07 8.52
N GLU A 193 -22.43 -3.74 7.32
CA GLU A 193 -23.30 -3.71 6.15
C GLU A 193 -23.94 -5.11 5.98
N PRO A 194 -25.24 -5.19 5.67
CA PRO A 194 -25.91 -6.48 5.48
C PRO A 194 -25.20 -7.26 4.36
N ARG A 195 -24.74 -8.47 4.69
CA ARG A 195 -24.06 -9.35 3.73
C ARG A 195 -25.00 -9.68 2.58
N LEU A 196 -24.51 -9.53 1.36
CA LEU A 196 -25.25 -9.93 0.18
C LEU A 196 -25.39 -11.46 0.16
N ALA A 197 -26.60 -11.95 -0.12
CA ALA A 197 -26.81 -13.38 -0.30
C ALA A 197 -26.09 -13.87 -1.56
N LEU A 198 -25.16 -14.82 -1.39
CA LEU A 198 -24.41 -15.39 -2.50
C LEU A 198 -25.30 -16.27 -3.38
N THR A 199 -25.16 -16.11 -4.70
CA THR A 199 -25.76 -17.03 -5.69
C THR A 199 -25.12 -18.42 -5.59
N PRO A 200 -25.75 -19.47 -6.16
CA PRO A 200 -25.16 -20.81 -6.18
C PRO A 200 -23.75 -20.85 -6.79
N ALA A 201 -23.52 -20.15 -7.90
CA ALA A 201 -22.20 -20.06 -8.54
C ALA A 201 -21.16 -19.36 -7.66
N GLN A 202 -21.54 -18.23 -7.02
CA GLN A 202 -20.67 -17.51 -6.08
C GLN A 202 -20.32 -18.37 -4.86
N ARG A 203 -21.29 -19.14 -4.35
CA ARG A 203 -21.08 -20.06 -3.22
C ARG A 203 -20.14 -21.19 -3.58
N ALA A 204 -20.34 -21.84 -4.73
CA ALA A 204 -19.45 -22.88 -5.23
C ALA A 204 -18.02 -22.36 -5.42
N ALA A 205 -17.86 -21.16 -5.98
CA ALA A 205 -16.55 -20.51 -6.10
C ALA A 205 -15.91 -20.25 -4.73
N LEU A 206 -16.68 -19.68 -3.78
CA LEU A 206 -16.20 -19.43 -2.43
C LEU A 206 -15.82 -20.72 -1.68
N ASP A 207 -16.54 -21.81 -1.88
CA ASP A 207 -16.27 -23.10 -1.26
C ASP A 207 -14.98 -23.72 -1.81
N ALA A 208 -14.79 -23.71 -3.13
CA ALA A 208 -13.53 -24.14 -3.76
C ALA A 208 -12.32 -23.32 -3.27
N LEU A 209 -12.48 -21.99 -3.11
CA LEU A 209 -11.46 -21.13 -2.53
C LEU A 209 -11.21 -21.46 -1.05
N GLY A 210 -12.29 -21.67 -0.27
CA GLY A 210 -12.22 -22.00 1.15
C GLY A 210 -11.49 -23.31 1.43
N GLU A 211 -11.76 -24.35 0.64
CA GLU A 211 -11.05 -25.63 0.71
C GLU A 211 -9.55 -25.45 0.47
N ALA A 212 -9.18 -24.67 -0.55
CA ALA A 212 -7.77 -24.39 -0.85
C ALA A 212 -7.07 -23.58 0.24
N ILE A 213 -7.77 -22.59 0.82
CA ILE A 213 -7.27 -21.80 1.96
C ILE A 213 -7.02 -22.70 3.18
N ALA A 214 -7.95 -23.62 3.48
CA ALA A 214 -7.86 -24.53 4.61
C ALA A 214 -6.73 -25.56 4.47
N CYS A 215 -6.42 -26.02 3.25
CA CYS A 215 -5.36 -27.00 2.99
C CYS A 215 -3.94 -26.41 3.01
N GLU A 216 -3.76 -25.10 3.20
CA GLU A 216 -2.46 -24.40 3.18
C GLU A 216 -1.59 -24.74 1.94
N GLY A 217 -2.26 -24.93 0.80
CA GLY A 217 -1.64 -25.24 -0.49
C GLY A 217 -1.58 -24.02 -1.39
N ALA A 218 -0.45 -23.82 -2.08
CA ALA A 218 -0.37 -22.85 -3.17
C ALA A 218 -1.30 -23.30 -4.31
N ARG A 219 -2.39 -22.56 -4.54
CA ARG A 219 -3.33 -22.85 -5.62
C ARG A 219 -3.75 -21.56 -6.33
N SER A 220 -3.80 -21.64 -7.65
CA SER A 220 -4.15 -20.50 -8.50
C SER A 220 -5.54 -20.69 -9.11
N PHE A 221 -6.35 -19.66 -9.00
CA PHE A 221 -7.72 -19.63 -9.52
C PHE A 221 -7.89 -18.47 -10.50
N LEU A 222 -8.60 -18.71 -11.59
CA LEU A 222 -9.15 -17.66 -12.45
C LEU A 222 -10.64 -17.54 -12.13
N LEU A 223 -11.05 -16.44 -11.50
CA LEU A 223 -12.44 -16.10 -11.25
C LEU A 223 -12.98 -15.29 -12.44
N HIS A 224 -13.55 -16.01 -13.41
CA HIS A 224 -14.11 -15.45 -14.63
C HIS A 224 -15.59 -15.13 -14.43
N GLY A 225 -15.95 -13.86 -14.41
CA GLY A 225 -17.35 -13.48 -14.19
C GLY A 225 -17.70 -12.17 -14.86
N VAL A 226 -18.81 -12.16 -15.60
CA VAL A 226 -19.30 -10.97 -16.31
C VAL A 226 -19.38 -9.75 -15.38
N THR A 227 -19.28 -8.54 -15.91
CA THR A 227 -19.40 -7.32 -15.09
C THR A 227 -20.71 -7.36 -14.28
N GLY A 228 -20.64 -7.09 -12.98
CA GLY A 228 -21.79 -7.17 -12.08
C GLY A 228 -22.12 -8.58 -11.57
N SER A 229 -21.37 -9.63 -11.93
CA SER A 229 -21.55 -11.01 -11.42
C SER A 229 -21.23 -11.18 -9.93
N GLY A 230 -20.73 -10.13 -9.25
CA GLY A 230 -20.41 -10.16 -7.82
C GLY A 230 -19.06 -10.80 -7.48
N LYS A 231 -18.07 -10.80 -8.40
CA LYS A 231 -16.68 -11.24 -8.14
C LYS A 231 -16.12 -10.65 -6.84
N THR A 232 -16.37 -9.36 -6.62
CA THR A 232 -15.96 -8.63 -5.41
C THR A 232 -16.48 -9.28 -4.13
N GLU A 233 -17.74 -9.68 -4.08
CA GLU A 233 -18.28 -10.32 -2.88
C GLU A 233 -17.64 -11.68 -2.62
N VAL A 234 -17.37 -12.46 -3.67
CA VAL A 234 -16.69 -13.77 -3.55
C VAL A 234 -15.30 -13.61 -2.94
N PHE A 235 -14.47 -12.70 -3.47
CA PHE A 235 -13.11 -12.55 -2.94
C PHE A 235 -13.06 -11.86 -1.58
N LEU A 236 -14.03 -11.00 -1.24
CA LEU A 236 -14.15 -10.43 0.11
C LEU A 236 -14.57 -11.48 1.14
N ALA A 237 -15.49 -12.39 0.78
CA ALA A 237 -15.84 -13.52 1.62
C ALA A 237 -14.66 -14.52 1.77
N ALA A 238 -13.88 -14.72 0.71
CA ALA A 238 -12.65 -15.53 0.79
C ALA A 238 -11.60 -14.89 1.71
N ALA A 239 -11.48 -13.56 1.69
CA ALA A 239 -10.62 -12.81 2.59
C ALA A 239 -11.05 -12.97 4.06
N GLU A 240 -12.35 -12.97 4.36
CA GLU A 240 -12.85 -13.29 5.70
C GLU A 240 -12.46 -14.70 6.16
N ARG A 241 -12.64 -15.71 5.30
CA ARG A 241 -12.22 -17.11 5.59
C ARG A 241 -10.71 -17.19 5.84
N THR A 242 -9.91 -16.42 5.09
CA THR A 242 -8.46 -16.35 5.26
C THR A 242 -8.05 -15.73 6.60
N LEU A 243 -8.69 -14.62 6.98
CA LEU A 243 -8.46 -13.98 8.27
C LEU A 243 -8.86 -14.87 9.44
N ALA A 244 -9.99 -15.58 9.32
CA ALA A 244 -10.47 -16.55 10.30
C ALA A 244 -9.52 -17.73 10.46
N ALA A 245 -8.81 -18.14 9.40
CA ALA A 245 -7.72 -19.11 9.45
C ALA A 245 -6.41 -18.54 10.02
N GLY A 246 -6.39 -17.30 10.53
CA GLY A 246 -5.20 -16.69 11.11
C GLY A 246 -4.14 -16.26 10.07
N ARG A 247 -4.53 -16.13 8.79
CA ARG A 247 -3.66 -15.71 7.69
C ARG A 247 -4.04 -14.32 7.17
N ASP A 248 -3.12 -13.68 6.47
CA ASP A 248 -3.25 -12.31 5.99
C ASP A 248 -3.66 -12.25 4.51
N VAL A 249 -4.21 -11.13 4.08
CA VAL A 249 -4.79 -10.95 2.75
C VAL A 249 -4.13 -9.78 2.02
N LEU A 250 -3.78 -10.00 0.76
CA LEU A 250 -3.38 -8.96 -0.19
C LEU A 250 -4.44 -8.83 -1.29
N LEU A 251 -5.01 -7.65 -1.45
CA LEU A 251 -5.96 -7.28 -2.48
C LEU A 251 -5.31 -6.25 -3.42
N LEU A 252 -4.86 -6.70 -4.58
CA LEU A 252 -4.39 -5.84 -5.65
C LEU A 252 -5.58 -5.41 -6.51
N VAL A 253 -5.71 -4.11 -6.69
CA VAL A 253 -6.71 -3.50 -7.58
C VAL A 253 -6.02 -2.51 -8.52
N PRO A 254 -6.53 -2.27 -9.74
CA PRO A 254 -5.98 -1.24 -10.60
C PRO A 254 -5.97 0.13 -9.92
N GLU A 255 -4.98 0.97 -10.24
CA GLU A 255 -4.79 2.27 -9.57
C GLU A 255 -6.03 3.18 -9.68
N ILE A 256 -6.71 3.14 -10.83
CA ILE A 256 -7.97 3.87 -11.07
C ILE A 256 -9.18 3.26 -10.35
N ALA A 257 -9.13 1.95 -10.07
CA ALA A 257 -10.19 1.21 -9.41
C ALA A 257 -10.11 1.32 -7.88
N LEU A 258 -8.98 1.78 -7.34
CA LEU A 258 -8.79 2.14 -5.93
C LEU A 258 -9.53 3.44 -5.57
N THR A 259 -10.82 3.46 -5.86
CA THR A 259 -11.73 4.54 -5.53
C THR A 259 -12.03 4.54 -4.04
N HIS A 260 -12.45 5.69 -3.51
CA HIS A 260 -12.95 5.79 -2.14
C HIS A 260 -14.07 4.78 -1.86
N GLN A 261 -14.96 4.53 -2.83
CA GLN A 261 -16.06 3.57 -2.66
C GLN A 261 -15.58 2.13 -2.42
N LEU A 262 -14.57 1.66 -3.15
CA LEU A 262 -14.00 0.33 -2.91
C LEU A 262 -13.30 0.28 -1.55
N VAL A 263 -12.49 1.29 -1.24
CA VAL A 263 -11.78 1.37 0.05
C VAL A 263 -12.75 1.41 1.21
N ASP A 264 -13.83 2.19 1.12
CA ASP A 264 -14.84 2.33 2.16
C ASP A 264 -15.61 1.02 2.35
N ARG A 265 -15.95 0.31 1.26
CA ARG A 265 -16.55 -1.03 1.33
C ARG A 265 -15.63 -2.04 2.04
N VAL A 266 -14.35 -2.05 1.68
CA VAL A 266 -13.38 -2.96 2.31
C VAL A 266 -13.14 -2.56 3.77
N ARG A 267 -13.12 -1.26 4.08
CA ARG A 267 -12.97 -0.73 5.44
C ARG A 267 -14.19 -1.03 6.30
N ALA A 268 -15.40 -0.92 5.76
CA ALA A 268 -16.62 -1.31 6.44
C ALA A 268 -16.62 -2.81 6.80
N ARG A 269 -15.91 -3.65 6.03
CA ARG A 269 -15.83 -5.09 6.28
C ARG A 269 -14.71 -5.51 7.24
N PHE A 270 -13.54 -4.87 7.15
CA PHE A 270 -12.34 -5.29 7.91
C PHE A 270 -11.90 -4.29 8.98
N GLY A 271 -12.52 -3.11 9.07
CA GLY A 271 -12.23 -2.09 10.07
C GLY A 271 -10.76 -1.72 10.14
N ASP A 272 -10.21 -1.72 11.35
CA ASP A 272 -8.81 -1.39 11.63
C ASP A 272 -7.79 -2.38 11.04
N ALA A 273 -8.22 -3.59 10.66
CA ALA A 273 -7.35 -4.60 10.06
C ALA A 273 -6.95 -4.25 8.62
N LEU A 274 -7.59 -3.27 7.98
CA LEU A 274 -7.27 -2.80 6.63
C LEU A 274 -6.15 -1.76 6.64
N ALA A 275 -5.09 -2.00 5.87
CA ALA A 275 -4.15 -1.00 5.40
C ALA A 275 -4.38 -0.72 3.91
N VAL A 276 -4.29 0.54 3.50
CA VAL A 276 -4.38 0.94 2.08
C VAL A 276 -3.00 1.42 1.64
N LEU A 277 -2.48 0.92 0.52
CA LEU A 277 -1.16 1.26 -0.01
C LEU A 277 -1.26 1.68 -1.49
N HIS A 278 -0.97 2.95 -1.78
CA HIS A 278 -0.93 3.46 -3.15
C HIS A 278 0.07 4.61 -3.34
N SER A 279 0.24 5.03 -4.58
CA SER A 279 1.15 6.11 -5.02
C SER A 279 0.81 7.45 -4.35
N GLY A 280 -0.48 7.77 -4.23
CA GLY A 280 -0.98 9.02 -3.64
C GLY A 280 -0.72 9.23 -2.15
N LEU A 281 -0.26 8.21 -1.40
CA LEU A 281 0.12 8.38 0.00
C LEU A 281 1.40 9.19 0.16
N GLY A 282 1.40 10.12 1.12
CA GLY A 282 2.62 10.81 1.53
C GLY A 282 3.64 9.84 2.14
N PRO A 283 4.96 10.18 2.13
CA PRO A 283 6.00 9.29 2.66
C PRO A 283 5.75 8.82 4.09
N ARG A 284 5.15 9.68 4.94
CA ARG A 284 4.81 9.36 6.32
C ARG A 284 3.65 8.37 6.43
N GLU A 285 2.58 8.58 5.67
CA GLU A 285 1.40 7.71 5.69
C GLU A 285 1.76 6.32 5.18
N ARG A 286 2.53 6.26 4.08
CA ARG A 286 3.07 4.99 3.56
C ARG A 286 3.92 4.27 4.60
N TRP A 287 4.80 4.99 5.30
CA TRP A 287 5.62 4.44 6.37
C TRP A 287 4.77 3.91 7.54
N ASP A 288 3.74 4.65 7.96
CA ASP A 288 2.85 4.27 9.07
C ASP A 288 2.04 3.01 8.74
N GLU A 289 1.43 2.94 7.56
CA GLU A 289 0.69 1.75 7.10
C GLU A 289 1.61 0.54 6.90
N TRP A 290 2.79 0.75 6.31
CA TRP A 290 3.79 -0.32 6.14
C TRP A 290 4.22 -0.92 7.49
N ARG A 291 4.43 -0.08 8.53
CA ARG A 291 4.71 -0.54 9.89
C ARG A 291 3.52 -1.28 10.52
N ARG A 292 2.30 -0.80 10.33
CA ARG A 292 1.09 -1.49 10.82
C ARG A 292 0.99 -2.89 10.24
N VAL A 293 1.21 -3.04 8.94
CA VAL A 293 1.22 -4.34 8.27
C VAL A 293 2.30 -5.24 8.84
N ARG A 294 3.55 -4.76 8.91
CA ARG A 294 4.68 -5.54 9.43
C ARG A 294 4.48 -6.03 10.87
N HIS A 295 3.88 -5.22 11.73
CA HIS A 295 3.65 -5.56 13.13
C HIS A 295 2.29 -6.26 13.37
N GLY A 296 1.57 -6.63 12.31
CA GLY A 296 0.28 -7.33 12.43
C GLY A 296 -0.91 -6.46 12.85
N GLY A 297 -0.71 -5.14 12.97
CA GLY A 297 -1.78 -4.17 13.23
C GLY A 297 -2.72 -3.94 12.03
N ALA A 298 -2.32 -4.38 10.85
CA ALA A 298 -3.18 -4.52 9.67
C ALA A 298 -2.91 -5.86 8.99
N ARG A 299 -3.96 -6.64 8.75
CA ARG A 299 -3.91 -8.01 8.21
C ARG A 299 -4.54 -8.14 6.83
N VAL A 300 -5.20 -7.08 6.35
CA VAL A 300 -5.69 -6.93 4.99
C VAL A 300 -4.99 -5.73 4.37
N VAL A 301 -4.35 -5.92 3.22
CA VAL A 301 -3.75 -4.83 2.46
C VAL A 301 -4.53 -4.69 1.16
N VAL A 302 -5.06 -3.48 0.90
CA VAL A 302 -5.57 -3.10 -0.41
C VAL A 302 -4.59 -2.14 -1.05
N GLY A 303 -4.29 -2.32 -2.33
CA GLY A 303 -3.50 -1.32 -3.02
C GLY A 303 -3.35 -1.56 -4.51
N ALA A 304 -2.67 -0.62 -5.14
CA ALA A 304 -2.25 -0.72 -6.53
C ALA A 304 -1.01 -1.64 -6.65
N ARG A 305 -0.32 -1.58 -7.80
CA ARG A 305 0.89 -2.35 -8.12
C ARG A 305 1.87 -2.55 -6.96
N SER A 306 2.31 -1.47 -6.32
CA SER A 306 3.39 -1.51 -5.31
C SER A 306 3.00 -2.23 -4.03
N ALA A 307 1.70 -2.40 -3.76
CA ALA A 307 1.22 -3.16 -2.61
C ALA A 307 1.59 -4.65 -2.69
N VAL A 308 1.99 -5.16 -3.87
CA VAL A 308 2.50 -6.52 -4.03
C VAL A 308 3.72 -6.80 -3.15
N PHE A 309 4.42 -5.77 -2.66
CA PHE A 309 5.55 -5.87 -1.75
C PHE A 309 5.22 -5.55 -0.28
N ALA A 310 3.94 -5.44 0.09
CA ALA A 310 3.54 -5.17 1.47
C ALA A 310 4.03 -6.27 2.44
N PRO A 311 4.56 -5.97 3.64
CA PRO A 311 5.24 -6.95 4.51
C PRO A 311 4.26 -7.78 5.37
N LEU A 312 3.33 -8.49 4.72
CA LEU A 312 2.36 -9.38 5.37
C LEU A 312 3.07 -10.62 5.93
N GLY A 313 2.90 -10.89 7.23
CA GLY A 313 3.66 -11.93 7.93
C GLY A 313 3.16 -13.35 7.69
N ARG A 314 1.85 -13.54 7.49
CA ARG A 314 1.23 -14.86 7.27
C ARG A 314 0.32 -14.86 6.05
N LEU A 315 0.81 -14.40 4.91
CA LEU A 315 0.03 -14.29 3.68
C LEU A 315 -0.68 -15.61 3.34
N GLY A 316 -2.01 -15.56 3.16
CA GLY A 316 -2.85 -16.71 2.82
C GLY A 316 -3.72 -16.54 1.59
N LEU A 317 -3.98 -15.30 1.19
CA LEU A 317 -4.74 -14.99 -0.01
C LEU A 317 -4.13 -13.78 -0.71
N VAL A 318 -3.91 -13.92 -2.02
CA VAL A 318 -3.63 -12.83 -2.94
C VAL A 318 -4.79 -12.73 -3.93
N VAL A 319 -5.40 -11.57 -4.05
CA VAL A 319 -6.40 -11.28 -5.08
C VAL A 319 -5.81 -10.27 -6.03
N VAL A 320 -5.95 -10.50 -7.32
CA VAL A 320 -5.66 -9.53 -8.38
C VAL A 320 -6.98 -9.25 -9.09
N ASP A 321 -7.61 -8.13 -8.76
CA ASP A 321 -8.86 -7.71 -9.38
C ASP A 321 -8.60 -7.08 -10.75
N GLU A 322 -9.53 -7.24 -11.68
CA GLU A 322 -9.36 -6.87 -13.09
C GLU A 322 -7.96 -7.23 -13.62
N GLU A 323 -7.55 -8.50 -13.45
CA GLU A 323 -6.16 -8.97 -13.70
C GLU A 323 -5.61 -8.66 -15.10
N HIS A 324 -6.50 -8.41 -16.06
CA HIS A 324 -6.18 -8.06 -17.45
C HIS A 324 -5.69 -6.61 -17.60
N ASP A 325 -5.85 -5.77 -16.57
CA ASP A 325 -5.56 -4.34 -16.64
C ASP A 325 -4.06 -4.09 -16.85
N PRO A 326 -3.66 -3.36 -17.91
CA PRO A 326 -2.25 -3.05 -18.17
C PRO A 326 -1.61 -2.19 -17.08
N ALA A 327 -2.41 -1.52 -16.23
CA ALA A 327 -1.92 -0.77 -15.08
C ALA A 327 -1.18 -1.63 -14.06
N TYR A 328 -1.23 -2.97 -14.14
CA TYR A 328 -0.37 -3.84 -13.34
C TYR A 328 1.09 -3.89 -13.79
N LYS A 329 1.38 -3.53 -15.05
CA LYS A 329 2.74 -3.38 -15.55
C LYS A 329 3.33 -2.05 -15.12
N GLN A 330 4.53 -2.07 -14.55
CA GLN A 330 5.30 -0.86 -14.33
C GLN A 330 6.21 -0.59 -15.54
N GLU A 331 6.17 0.64 -16.05
CA GLU A 331 6.93 1.06 -17.24
C GLU A 331 8.24 1.79 -16.90
N ASP A 332 8.29 2.43 -15.72
CA ASP A 332 9.44 3.21 -15.26
C ASP A 332 10.27 2.50 -14.19
N GLY A 333 11.60 2.59 -14.32
CA GLY A 333 12.55 1.95 -13.41
C GLY A 333 12.42 0.42 -13.42
N LEU A 334 12.08 -0.17 -12.28
CA LEU A 334 11.81 -1.61 -12.17
C LEU A 334 10.55 -1.99 -12.96
N ARG A 335 10.71 -2.59 -14.14
CA ARG A 335 9.61 -2.94 -15.05
C ARG A 335 8.90 -4.27 -14.73
N TYR A 336 8.48 -4.45 -13.48
CA TYR A 336 7.75 -5.66 -13.06
C TYR A 336 6.26 -5.62 -13.46
N ASN A 337 5.62 -6.79 -13.53
CA ASN A 337 4.16 -6.91 -13.60
C ASN A 337 3.64 -7.40 -12.24
N ALA A 338 2.84 -6.58 -11.56
CA ALA A 338 2.34 -6.87 -10.23
C ALA A 338 1.43 -8.11 -10.17
N ARG A 339 0.72 -8.44 -11.26
CA ARG A 339 -0.05 -9.70 -11.37
C ARG A 339 0.87 -10.91 -11.26
N ASP A 340 1.91 -10.94 -12.09
CA ASP A 340 2.84 -12.08 -12.16
C ASP A 340 3.62 -12.21 -10.85
N VAL A 341 4.09 -11.08 -10.29
CA VAL A 341 4.71 -11.04 -8.97
C VAL A 341 3.74 -11.52 -7.88
N GLY A 342 2.44 -11.18 -7.97
CA GLY A 342 1.41 -11.66 -7.05
C GLY A 342 1.22 -13.18 -7.08
N ILE A 343 1.24 -13.78 -8.27
CA ILE A 343 1.17 -15.25 -8.45
C ILE A 343 2.39 -15.91 -7.81
N VAL A 344 3.60 -15.40 -8.09
CA VAL A 344 4.82 -15.97 -7.51
C VAL A 344 4.86 -15.78 -6.01
N ARG A 345 4.46 -14.61 -5.52
CA ARG A 345 4.35 -14.32 -4.10
C ARG A 345 3.42 -15.31 -3.39
N ALA A 346 2.26 -15.58 -3.97
CA ALA A 346 1.33 -16.56 -3.43
C ALA A 346 1.95 -17.96 -3.38
N ARG A 347 2.68 -18.36 -4.43
CA ARG A 347 3.40 -19.63 -4.47
C ARG A 347 4.47 -19.73 -3.37
N LEU A 348 5.32 -18.72 -3.21
CA LEU A 348 6.36 -18.67 -2.17
C LEU A 348 5.75 -18.74 -0.77
N ALA A 349 4.63 -18.05 -0.54
CA ALA A 349 3.93 -18.02 0.73
C ALA A 349 2.97 -19.20 0.98
N ARG A 350 2.88 -20.17 0.04
CA ARG A 350 1.87 -21.25 0.06
C ARG A 350 0.44 -20.72 0.28
N ALA A 351 0.14 -19.63 -0.39
CA ALA A 351 -1.13 -18.92 -0.35
C ALA A 351 -1.96 -19.22 -1.59
N VAL A 352 -3.27 -19.00 -1.49
CA VAL A 352 -4.17 -19.03 -2.64
C VAL A 352 -4.01 -17.72 -3.42
N VAL A 353 -4.00 -17.80 -4.75
CA VAL A 353 -4.11 -16.62 -5.62
C VAL A 353 -5.39 -16.68 -6.44
N VAL A 354 -6.11 -15.55 -6.49
CA VAL A 354 -7.34 -15.37 -7.27
C VAL A 354 -7.11 -14.25 -8.26
N LEU A 355 -7.07 -14.60 -9.55
CA LEU A 355 -7.07 -13.66 -10.65
C LEU A 355 -8.54 -13.43 -11.02
N ALA A 356 -9.09 -12.26 -10.72
CA ALA A 356 -10.49 -11.94 -10.98
C ALA A 356 -10.60 -11.06 -12.23
N SER A 357 -11.52 -11.40 -13.14
CA SER A 357 -11.74 -10.61 -14.35
C SER A 357 -13.09 -10.89 -15.00
N ALA A 358 -13.70 -9.86 -15.59
CA ALA A 358 -14.79 -10.05 -16.55
C ALA A 358 -14.30 -10.37 -17.96
N THR A 359 -13.09 -9.91 -18.29
CA THR A 359 -12.42 -10.12 -19.58
C THR A 359 -11.00 -10.61 -19.31
N PRO A 360 -10.82 -11.90 -18.95
CA PRO A 360 -9.50 -12.43 -18.63
C PRO A 360 -8.49 -12.15 -19.74
N SER A 361 -7.25 -11.88 -19.35
CA SER A 361 -6.13 -11.83 -20.27
C SER A 361 -5.97 -13.17 -20.98
N ALA A 362 -5.42 -13.14 -22.20
CA ALA A 362 -5.23 -14.36 -22.99
C ALA A 362 -4.31 -15.35 -22.26
N GLU A 363 -3.31 -14.86 -21.54
CA GLU A 363 -2.35 -15.65 -20.77
C GLU A 363 -3.04 -16.36 -19.60
N SER A 364 -3.84 -15.65 -18.81
CA SER A 364 -4.56 -16.21 -17.66
C SER A 364 -5.64 -17.20 -18.11
N TYR A 365 -6.35 -16.90 -19.20
CA TYR A 365 -7.36 -17.81 -19.76
C TYR A 365 -6.73 -19.08 -20.34
N LEU A 366 -5.62 -18.95 -21.08
CA LEU A 366 -4.84 -20.09 -21.56
C LEU A 366 -4.33 -20.94 -20.39
N ALA A 367 -3.79 -20.32 -19.35
CA ALA A 367 -3.34 -21.03 -18.15
C ALA A 367 -4.48 -21.77 -17.45
N ALA A 368 -5.70 -21.22 -17.43
CA ALA A 368 -6.87 -21.92 -16.94
C ALA A 368 -7.26 -23.12 -17.83
N ARG A 369 -7.25 -22.94 -19.15
CA ARG A 369 -7.51 -24.02 -20.12
C ARG A 369 -6.51 -25.16 -20.01
N ASP A 370 -5.24 -24.85 -19.73
CA ASP A 370 -4.16 -25.82 -19.55
C ASP A 370 -4.15 -26.44 -18.14
N GLY A 371 -5.09 -26.07 -17.26
CA GLY A 371 -5.18 -26.58 -15.88
C GLY A 371 -4.15 -25.99 -14.90
N ARG A 372 -3.35 -24.99 -15.33
CA ARG A 372 -2.43 -24.24 -14.44
C ARG A 372 -3.19 -23.30 -13.49
N HIS A 373 -4.39 -22.87 -13.87
CA HIS A 373 -5.34 -22.20 -12.99
C HIS A 373 -6.63 -23.01 -12.93
N VAL A 374 -7.25 -23.08 -11.76
CA VAL A 374 -8.61 -23.60 -11.64
C VAL A 374 -9.58 -22.51 -12.08
N LEU A 375 -10.37 -22.78 -13.13
CA LEU A 375 -11.38 -21.85 -13.61
C LEU A 375 -12.62 -21.90 -12.71
N LEU A 376 -13.05 -20.74 -12.20
CA LEU A 376 -14.29 -20.55 -11.47
C LEU A 376 -15.15 -19.55 -12.24
N GLU A 377 -16.32 -19.96 -12.70
CA GLU A 377 -17.17 -19.12 -13.55
C GLU A 377 -18.37 -18.55 -12.80
N LEU A 378 -18.62 -17.26 -12.99
CA LEU A 378 -19.81 -16.55 -12.52
C LEU A 378 -20.57 -15.99 -13.75
N PRO A 379 -21.40 -16.81 -14.43
CA PRO A 379 -22.02 -16.42 -15.70
C PRO A 379 -23.12 -15.37 -15.53
N ASP A 380 -23.77 -15.33 -14.37
CA ASP A 380 -24.98 -14.53 -14.15
C ASP A 380 -24.73 -13.27 -13.31
N ARG A 381 -25.49 -12.21 -13.59
CA ARG A 381 -25.58 -11.02 -12.74
C ARG A 381 -26.65 -11.25 -11.66
N PRO A 382 -26.32 -11.13 -10.36
CA PRO A 382 -27.32 -11.19 -9.29
C PRO A 382 -28.35 -10.05 -9.40
N THR A 383 -27.96 -8.92 -10.01
CA THR A 383 -28.87 -7.81 -10.32
C THR A 383 -29.47 -8.05 -11.71
N ALA A 384 -30.79 -8.19 -11.77
CA ALA A 384 -31.57 -8.61 -12.96
C ALA A 384 -31.59 -7.62 -14.14
N HIS A 385 -30.57 -6.76 -14.30
CA HIS A 385 -30.49 -5.83 -15.43
C HIS A 385 -29.97 -6.56 -16.67
N PRO A 386 -30.77 -6.66 -17.75
CA PRO A 386 -30.34 -7.28 -19.00
C PRO A 386 -29.17 -6.51 -19.62
N LEU A 387 -28.35 -7.19 -20.42
CA LEU A 387 -27.34 -6.52 -21.24
C LEU A 387 -28.01 -5.54 -22.20
N PRO A 388 -27.39 -4.38 -22.50
CA PRO A 388 -27.93 -3.46 -23.50
C PRO A 388 -28.03 -4.17 -24.86
N PRO A 389 -29.05 -3.88 -25.68
CA PRO A 389 -29.13 -4.44 -27.03
C PRO A 389 -27.91 -4.00 -27.84
N ILE A 390 -27.26 -4.95 -28.51
CA ILE A 390 -26.08 -4.71 -29.36
C ILE A 390 -26.50 -4.91 -30.82
N GLU A 391 -26.27 -3.90 -31.66
CA GLU A 391 -26.46 -3.99 -33.11
C GLU A 391 -25.11 -3.92 -33.83
N VAL A 392 -24.85 -4.88 -34.72
CA VAL A 392 -23.63 -4.89 -35.55
C VAL A 392 -23.92 -4.16 -36.86
N VAL A 393 -23.47 -2.92 -36.96
CA VAL A 393 -23.59 -2.13 -38.19
C VAL A 393 -22.47 -2.48 -39.17
N ARG A 394 -22.81 -3.07 -40.32
CA ARG A 394 -21.84 -3.28 -41.41
C ARG A 394 -21.50 -1.96 -42.08
N LEU A 395 -20.24 -1.51 -41.95
CA LEU A 395 -19.73 -0.30 -42.61
C LEU A 395 -19.47 -0.48 -44.12
N ARG A 396 -19.56 -1.72 -44.65
CA ARG A 396 -19.46 -2.01 -46.08
C ARG A 396 -20.75 -2.69 -46.58
N GLY A 397 -21.58 -1.88 -47.24
CA GLY A 397 -22.79 -2.19 -48.00
C GLY A 397 -23.05 -1.03 -48.97
N PRO A 398 -23.77 -1.23 -50.09
CA PRO A 398 -23.59 -0.48 -51.34
C PRO A 398 -23.70 1.03 -51.11
N SER A 399 -22.80 1.78 -51.76
CA SER A 399 -22.76 3.23 -51.80
C SER A 399 -24.16 3.83 -51.93
N SER A 400 -24.79 4.14 -50.80
CA SER A 400 -26.03 4.89 -50.79
C SER A 400 -25.65 6.28 -51.25
N VAL A 401 -26.13 6.62 -52.44
CA VAL A 401 -26.15 7.96 -53.03
C VAL A 401 -26.19 8.99 -51.91
N ARG A 402 -25.18 9.85 -51.90
CA ARG A 402 -25.01 11.02 -51.04
C ARG A 402 -26.33 11.82 -51.08
N ARG A 403 -27.29 11.53 -50.18
CA ARG A 403 -28.42 12.42 -49.95
C ARG A 403 -27.83 13.62 -49.24
N SER A 404 -27.71 14.72 -49.97
CA SER A 404 -27.39 16.01 -49.38
C SER A 404 -28.35 16.28 -48.23
N PRO A 405 -27.92 16.96 -47.15
CA PRO A 405 -28.82 17.41 -46.14
C PRO A 405 -29.69 18.52 -46.76
N ARG A 406 -30.86 18.15 -47.30
CA ARG A 406 -31.92 19.13 -47.53
C ARG A 406 -32.40 19.57 -46.16
N THR A 407 -31.92 20.74 -45.75
CA THR A 407 -32.61 21.58 -44.76
C THR A 407 -34.08 21.64 -45.13
N SER A 408 -34.94 21.07 -44.28
CA SER A 408 -36.38 21.15 -44.44
C SER A 408 -36.81 22.62 -44.36
N PRO A 409 -37.56 23.17 -45.33
CA PRO A 409 -38.20 24.45 -45.14
C PRO A 409 -39.40 24.22 -44.20
N ALA A 410 -39.43 24.97 -43.10
CA ALA A 410 -40.59 25.05 -42.23
C ALA A 410 -41.77 25.62 -43.03
N ALA A 411 -42.71 24.75 -43.39
CA ALA A 411 -44.00 25.15 -43.93
C ALA A 411 -44.97 25.37 -42.77
N SER A 412 -45.55 26.57 -42.79
CA SER A 412 -46.65 27.07 -41.98
C SER A 412 -47.85 26.13 -41.84
N ARG A 413 -48.52 26.20 -40.68
CA ARG A 413 -49.96 26.05 -40.43
C ARG A 413 -50.22 26.62 -39.03
N ARG A 414 -50.63 27.89 -38.91
CA ARG A 414 -52.02 28.37 -38.83
C ARG A 414 -52.84 27.77 -37.66
N SER A 415 -53.00 28.63 -36.66
CA SER A 415 -54.15 28.84 -35.75
C SER A 415 -55.47 28.09 -36.01
N SER A 416 -55.95 27.39 -34.99
CA SER A 416 -57.33 27.30 -34.43
C SER A 416 -57.17 26.44 -33.16
N SER A 417 -57.59 26.79 -31.95
CA SER A 417 -58.60 27.70 -31.43
C SER A 417 -58.16 28.33 -30.11
#